data_AF-C5MA27-F1
#
_entry.id   AF-C5MA27-F1
#
_cell.length_a   1.000
_cell.length_b   1.000
_cell.length_c   1.000
_cell.angle_alpha   90.00
_cell.angle_beta   90.00
_cell.angle_gamma   90.00
#
_symmetry.space_group_name_H-M   'P 1'
#
loop_
_entity.id
_entity.type
_entity.pdbx_description
1 polymer ?
#
loop_
_entity_poly.entity_id
_entity_poly.type
_entity_poly.pdbx_seq_one_letter_code
_entity_poly.pdbx_strand_id
1 'polypeptide(L)'
;MIKSPKITEDVRLKNNGNIQLKNISEEVSQSHDNQSIVKPPPSTYRIYNIFNIILDLSHSLIKTSSAASSSAWSITSFYISHFILLSLFLVIAIYKNFQYIYRRLYLKYLTLTYYPSKSPQVIRDDVNRLTKIPKILSCILDLKDDDDENGGKDGLIASIGELSAWCLSAGIGKLIIYEFTGCLGQTNDCIADVKKEITKTLTLYFGTDSIPKFSIRVPHKNMIIYSDNYKSEQDQNVDLEIDLISRVDGKPTVVELTKTMSELAANKELSIKDITIELIDEELRELVGPEPDLLISFAPSLNLEDYPPWQIRLSEIYWEPDNKDVNYAVFLRGLQQFSNCKIKIGK
;
A
#
# COMPACT_ATOMS: atom_id res chain seq x y z
N MET A 1 8.99 -27.62 -17.53
CA MET A 1 8.05 -27.65 -16.37
C MET A 1 8.73 -28.46 -15.29
N ILE A 2 9.68 -27.81 -14.58
CA ILE A 2 10.41 -28.42 -13.47
C ILE A 2 9.44 -28.38 -12.28
N LYS A 3 9.44 -29.43 -11.44
CA LYS A 3 8.58 -29.53 -10.27
C LYS A 3 8.93 -28.41 -9.27
N SER A 4 8.24 -27.28 -9.40
CA SER A 4 8.19 -26.16 -8.45
C SER A 4 7.53 -26.49 -7.09
N PRO A 5 6.59 -27.46 -6.92
CA PRO A 5 5.82 -27.50 -5.67
C PRO A 5 6.68 -27.71 -4.42
N LYS A 6 7.86 -28.32 -4.49
CA LYS A 6 8.68 -28.48 -3.28
C LYS A 6 9.21 -27.17 -2.71
N ILE A 7 9.65 -26.23 -3.55
CA ILE A 7 10.36 -25.04 -3.07
C ILE A 7 9.38 -24.05 -2.44
N THR A 8 8.29 -23.74 -3.13
CA THR A 8 7.22 -22.88 -2.60
C THR A 8 6.66 -23.42 -1.29
N GLU A 9 6.40 -24.74 -1.23
CA GLU A 9 5.84 -25.39 -0.04
C GLU A 9 6.82 -25.33 1.15
N ASP A 10 8.12 -25.55 0.92
CA ASP A 10 9.16 -25.44 1.96
C ASP A 10 9.31 -24.02 2.50
N VAL A 11 9.20 -23.01 1.64
CA VAL A 11 9.21 -21.58 2.06
C VAL A 11 7.97 -21.26 2.90
N ARG A 12 6.79 -21.73 2.47
CA ARG A 12 5.53 -21.55 3.22
C ARG A 12 5.59 -22.23 4.59
N LEU A 13 6.15 -23.44 4.68
CA LEU A 13 6.39 -24.14 5.95
C LEU A 13 7.24 -23.34 6.92
N LYS A 14 8.34 -22.76 6.43
CA LYS A 14 9.26 -22.02 7.31
C LYS A 14 8.70 -20.69 7.78
N ASN A 15 7.85 -20.05 6.97
CA ASN A 15 7.20 -18.79 7.34
C ASN A 15 6.00 -18.97 8.28
N ASN A 16 5.12 -19.96 8.02
CA ASN A 16 3.82 -20.08 8.70
C ASN A 16 3.39 -21.53 9.04
N GLY A 17 4.27 -22.51 8.87
CA GLY A 17 4.05 -23.90 9.29
C GLY A 17 3.01 -24.70 8.48
N ASN A 18 2.35 -24.11 7.47
CA ASN A 18 1.27 -24.77 6.72
C ASN A 18 1.42 -24.64 5.19
N ILE A 19 1.23 -25.76 4.48
CA ILE A 19 1.50 -25.90 3.04
C ILE A 19 0.25 -25.77 2.17
N GLN A 20 -0.90 -26.20 2.69
CA GLN A 20 -2.14 -26.29 1.91
C GLN A 20 -2.93 -24.98 1.97
N LEU A 21 -3.53 -24.60 0.83
CA LEU A 21 -4.48 -23.49 0.77
C LEU A 21 -5.67 -23.82 1.67
N LYS A 22 -5.76 -23.17 2.83
CA LYS A 22 -6.86 -23.43 3.77
C LYS A 22 -8.05 -22.55 3.37
N ASN A 23 -9.13 -23.17 2.90
CA ASN A 23 -10.41 -22.49 2.77
C ASN A 23 -11.06 -22.41 4.16
N ILE A 24 -10.91 -21.27 4.83
CA ILE A 24 -11.37 -21.06 6.21
C ILE A 24 -12.78 -20.48 6.25
N SER A 25 -13.59 -20.68 5.20
CA SER A 25 -14.96 -20.15 5.20
C SER A 25 -15.82 -20.71 6.36
N GLU A 26 -15.43 -21.84 6.97
CA GLU A 26 -16.19 -22.53 8.02
C GLU A 26 -15.43 -22.74 9.36
N GLU A 27 -14.14 -22.45 9.45
CA GLU A 27 -13.35 -22.71 10.68
C GLU A 27 -12.96 -21.43 11.42
N VAL A 28 -13.94 -20.85 12.12
CA VAL A 28 -13.69 -19.80 13.12
C VAL A 28 -13.45 -20.47 14.47
N SER A 29 -12.19 -20.60 14.89
CA SER A 29 -11.80 -20.69 16.31
C SER A 29 -10.29 -20.49 16.52
N GLN A 30 -9.98 -19.39 17.21
CA GLN A 30 -8.83 -19.08 18.07
C GLN A 30 -7.43 -19.55 17.66
N SER A 31 -6.58 -18.56 17.33
CA SER A 31 -5.14 -18.59 17.60
C SER A 31 -4.63 -17.17 17.92
N HIS A 32 -4.06 -16.98 19.11
CA HIS A 32 -3.31 -15.79 19.50
C HIS A 32 -1.84 -16.03 19.20
N ASP A 33 -1.25 -15.25 18.30
CA ASP A 33 0.21 -15.16 18.15
C ASP A 33 0.68 -13.76 18.55
N ASN A 34 1.58 -13.72 19.53
CA ASN A 34 2.29 -12.50 19.94
C ASN A 34 3.42 -12.23 18.93
N GLN A 35 3.23 -11.27 18.02
CA GLN A 35 4.30 -10.73 17.19
C GLN A 35 4.61 -9.27 17.57
N SER A 36 5.89 -8.93 17.49
CA SER A 36 6.43 -7.59 17.79
C SER A 36 5.79 -6.53 16.90
N ILE A 37 5.28 -5.46 17.52
CA ILE A 37 4.68 -4.33 16.81
C ILE A 37 5.78 -3.59 16.03
N VAL A 38 5.97 -3.96 14.77
CA VAL A 38 6.83 -3.20 13.84
C VAL A 38 6.06 -1.93 13.47
N LYS A 39 6.51 -0.79 13.97
CA LYS A 39 5.91 0.50 13.62
C LYS A 39 6.20 0.81 12.15
N PRO A 40 5.24 1.39 11.42
CA PRO A 40 5.49 1.85 10.06
C PRO A 40 6.68 2.82 10.03
N PRO A 41 7.43 2.87 8.91
CA PRO A 41 8.40 3.94 8.72
C PRO A 41 7.67 5.26 8.96
N PRO A 42 8.31 6.24 9.61
CA PRO A 42 7.63 7.48 9.93
C PRO A 42 7.03 8.06 8.63
N SER A 43 5.70 8.06 8.54
CA SER A 43 5.02 8.84 7.51
C SER A 43 5.52 10.26 7.69
N THR A 44 5.84 10.94 6.58
CA THR A 44 6.68 12.15 6.59
C THR A 44 6.02 13.37 7.27
N TYR A 45 5.00 13.17 8.09
CA TYR A 45 4.52 14.11 9.10
C TYR A 45 5.44 14.25 10.31
N ARG A 46 6.76 14.27 10.10
CA ARG A 46 7.52 15.35 10.75
C ARG A 46 7.41 16.58 9.86
N ILE A 47 6.21 17.17 9.83
CA ILE A 47 6.18 18.62 9.97
C ILE A 47 6.81 18.81 11.34
N TYR A 48 8.14 18.93 11.38
CA TYR A 48 8.76 19.64 12.47
C TYR A 48 7.95 20.91 12.56
N ASN A 49 7.13 21.00 13.62
CA ASN A 49 6.30 22.16 13.85
C ASN A 49 7.24 23.32 13.63
N ILE A 50 7.01 24.17 12.61
CA ILE A 50 7.99 25.21 12.26
C ILE A 50 8.30 26.02 13.52
N PHE A 51 7.30 26.13 14.40
CA PHE A 51 7.42 26.57 15.77
C PHE A 51 8.52 25.86 16.59
N ASN A 52 8.59 24.53 16.60
CA ASN A 52 9.65 23.78 17.29
C ASN A 52 11.03 23.95 16.64
N ILE A 53 11.13 24.11 15.31
CA ILE A 53 12.42 24.46 14.67
C ILE A 53 12.84 25.86 15.11
N ILE A 54 11.92 26.82 15.06
CA ILE A 54 12.15 28.20 15.51
C ILE A 54 12.49 28.22 17.01
N LEU A 55 11.82 27.40 17.81
CA LEU A 55 12.03 27.27 19.25
C LEU A 55 13.41 26.64 19.53
N ASP A 56 13.78 25.56 18.86
CA ASP A 56 15.09 24.91 18.99
C ASP A 56 16.23 25.82 18.50
N LEU A 57 16.02 26.57 17.42
CA LEU A 57 16.94 27.63 16.98
C LEU A 57 17.05 28.74 18.02
N SER A 58 15.94 29.16 18.64
CA SER A 58 15.93 30.16 19.71
C SER A 58 16.62 29.67 20.99
N HIS A 59 16.46 28.39 21.33
CA HIS A 59 17.13 27.78 22.48
C HIS A 59 18.63 27.56 22.22
N SER A 60 19.01 27.24 20.97
CA SER A 60 20.41 27.22 20.53
C SER A 60 21.06 28.59 20.67
N LEU A 61 20.36 29.69 20.34
CA LEU A 61 20.84 31.06 20.50
C LEU A 61 21.19 31.41 21.96
N ILE A 62 20.39 30.94 22.91
CA ILE A 62 20.61 31.18 24.34
C ILE A 62 21.83 30.37 24.84
N LYS A 63 21.98 29.14 24.35
CA LYS A 63 23.00 28.20 24.83
C LYS A 63 24.42 28.48 24.31
N THR A 64 24.56 29.14 23.16
CA THR A 64 25.88 29.51 22.58
C THR A 64 26.44 30.83 23.11
N SER A 65 25.68 31.57 23.91
CA SER A 65 26.12 32.86 24.47
C SER A 65 27.16 32.75 25.59
N SER A 66 27.42 31.54 26.11
CA SER A 66 28.22 31.35 27.33
C SER A 66 29.68 30.94 27.13
N ALA A 67 30.20 30.84 25.90
CA ALA A 67 31.61 30.47 25.71
C ALA A 67 32.19 30.89 24.34
N ALA A 68 32.76 32.10 24.23
CA ALA A 68 33.91 32.38 23.36
C ALA A 68 34.46 33.81 23.57
N SER A 69 35.73 33.91 23.96
CA SER A 69 36.54 35.12 23.76
C SER A 69 36.86 35.25 22.28
N SER A 70 36.06 36.01 21.55
CA SER A 70 36.21 36.18 20.10
C SER A 70 36.03 37.65 19.74
N SER A 71 36.76 38.12 18.73
CA SER A 71 36.78 39.55 18.38
C SER A 71 35.37 40.01 17.99
N ALA A 72 35.03 41.27 18.28
CA ALA A 72 33.71 41.83 17.97
C ALA A 72 33.25 41.58 16.51
N TRP A 73 34.20 41.51 15.58
CA TRP A 73 33.96 41.20 14.16
C TRP A 73 33.46 39.78 13.91
N SER A 74 33.98 38.80 14.64
CA SER A 74 33.53 37.41 14.52
C SER A 74 32.12 37.23 15.09
N ILE A 75 31.80 37.95 16.17
CA ILE A 75 30.47 37.97 16.79
C ILE A 75 29.45 38.63 15.85
N THR A 76 29.76 39.78 15.25
CA THR A 76 28.84 40.47 14.32
C THR A 76 28.63 39.68 13.02
N SER A 77 29.69 39.09 12.46
CA SER A 77 29.60 38.23 11.27
C SER A 77 28.74 36.98 11.52
N PHE A 78 28.84 36.38 12.71
CA PHE A 78 27.99 35.28 13.13
C PHE A 78 26.51 35.68 13.15
N TYR A 79 26.16 36.81 13.78
CA TYR A 79 24.77 37.28 13.84
C TYR A 79 24.21 37.64 12.46
N ILE A 80 25.00 38.24 11.57
CA ILE A 80 24.57 38.55 10.20
C ILE A 80 24.30 37.26 9.40
N SER A 81 25.23 36.30 9.44
CA SER A 81 25.08 35.01 8.74
C SER A 81 23.88 34.23 9.28
N HIS A 82 23.68 34.25 10.59
CA HIS A 82 22.53 33.61 11.23
C HIS A 82 21.20 34.30 10.88
N PHE A 83 21.18 35.64 10.79
CA PHE A 83 19.99 36.38 10.36
C PHE A 83 19.64 36.08 8.90
N ILE A 84 20.63 36.01 8.01
CA ILE A 84 20.42 35.61 6.59
C ILE A 84 19.83 34.21 6.53
N LEU A 85 20.40 33.26 7.27
CA LEU A 85 19.93 31.87 7.32
C LEU A 85 18.48 31.80 7.86
N LEU A 86 18.17 32.53 8.93
CA LEU A 86 16.83 32.58 9.52
C LEU A 86 15.81 33.18 8.55
N SER A 87 16.17 34.26 7.84
CA SER A 87 15.34 34.88 6.81
C SER A 87 15.07 33.90 5.65
N LEU A 88 16.11 33.20 5.19
CA LEU A 88 15.97 32.15 4.16
C LEU A 88 15.01 31.04 4.63
N PHE A 89 15.19 30.52 5.84
CA PHE A 89 14.30 29.50 6.40
C PHE A 89 12.86 30.00 6.55
N LEU A 90 12.66 31.26 6.95
CA LEU A 90 11.34 31.87 7.05
C LEU A 90 10.66 31.95 5.69
N VAL A 91 11.36 32.41 4.65
CA VAL A 91 10.82 32.48 3.28
C VAL A 91 10.46 31.09 2.75
N ILE A 92 11.33 30.10 2.96
CA ILE A 92 11.06 28.70 2.58
C ILE A 92 9.84 28.17 3.34
N ALA A 93 9.75 28.44 4.65
CA ALA A 93 8.64 28.00 5.49
C ALA A 93 7.30 28.61 5.03
N ILE A 94 7.28 29.91 4.72
CA ILE A 94 6.10 30.59 4.18
C ILE A 94 5.69 29.97 2.84
N TYR A 95 6.65 29.80 1.91
CA TYR A 95 6.39 29.18 0.61
C TYR A 95 5.82 27.76 0.74
N LYS A 96 6.43 26.92 1.59
CA LYS A 96 5.98 25.55 1.84
C LYS A 96 4.59 25.50 2.48
N ASN A 97 4.29 26.43 3.38
CA ASN A 97 2.97 26.54 4.01
C ASN A 97 1.89 26.93 2.98
N PHE A 98 2.14 27.94 2.14
CA PHE A 98 1.24 28.30 1.05
C PHE A 98 1.02 27.14 0.07
N GLN A 99 2.10 26.44 -0.31
CA GLN A 99 2.02 25.26 -1.18
C GLN A 99 1.16 24.16 -0.55
N TYR A 100 1.34 23.88 0.75
CA TYR A 100 0.55 22.91 1.49
C TYR A 100 -0.94 23.30 1.55
N ILE A 101 -1.25 24.55 1.91
CA ILE A 101 -2.63 25.05 1.95
C ILE A 101 -3.28 24.95 0.57
N TYR A 102 -2.59 25.39 -0.48
CA TYR A 102 -3.08 25.32 -1.85
C TYR A 102 -3.42 23.88 -2.26
N ARG A 103 -2.50 22.94 -2.04
CA ARG A 103 -2.72 21.52 -2.36
C ARG A 103 -3.88 20.93 -1.59
N ARG A 104 -3.97 21.20 -0.29
CA ARG A 104 -5.07 20.71 0.55
C ARG A 104 -6.43 21.26 0.08
N LEU A 105 -6.50 22.53 -0.29
CA LEU A 105 -7.71 23.14 -0.85
C LEU A 105 -8.06 22.53 -2.20
N TYR A 106 -7.07 22.35 -3.08
CA TYR A 106 -7.23 21.74 -4.39
C TYR A 106 -7.74 20.30 -4.29
N LEU A 107 -7.18 19.48 -3.40
CA LEU A 107 -7.65 18.11 -3.17
C LEU A 107 -9.08 18.08 -2.61
N LYS A 108 -9.39 18.94 -1.65
CA LYS A 108 -10.75 19.03 -1.12
C LYS A 108 -11.76 19.45 -2.19
N TYR A 109 -11.38 20.37 -3.07
CA TYR A 109 -12.17 20.75 -4.23
C TYR A 109 -12.40 19.55 -5.15
N LEU A 110 -11.34 18.82 -5.51
CA LEU A 110 -11.44 17.63 -6.35
C LEU A 110 -12.34 16.53 -5.75
N THR A 111 -12.18 16.24 -4.46
CA THR A 111 -13.01 15.24 -3.77
C THR A 111 -14.49 15.62 -3.77
N LEU A 112 -14.79 16.93 -3.71
CA LEU A 112 -16.17 17.42 -3.76
C LEU A 112 -16.75 17.36 -5.18
N THR A 113 -15.94 17.65 -6.20
CA THR A 113 -16.40 17.63 -7.61
C THR A 113 -16.51 16.22 -8.17
N TYR A 114 -15.59 15.33 -7.81
CA TYR A 114 -15.51 13.95 -8.31
C TYR A 114 -16.06 12.97 -7.26
N TYR A 115 -17.28 13.17 -6.81
CA TYR A 115 -17.93 12.22 -5.92
C TYR A 115 -18.78 11.22 -6.73
N PRO A 116 -18.42 9.92 -6.78
CA PRO A 116 -19.10 8.94 -7.62
C PRO A 116 -20.53 8.63 -7.14
N SER A 117 -20.98 9.23 -6.03
CA SER A 117 -22.32 9.07 -5.46
C SER A 117 -22.71 7.61 -5.23
N LYS A 118 -21.70 6.77 -4.95
CA LYS A 118 -21.80 5.32 -4.84
C LYS A 118 -22.52 4.63 -6.02
N SER A 119 -22.42 5.22 -7.21
CA SER A 119 -23.03 4.68 -8.43
C SER A 119 -21.95 4.06 -9.34
N PRO A 120 -22.08 2.76 -9.69
CA PRO A 120 -21.12 2.12 -10.59
C PRO A 120 -21.18 2.70 -12.01
N GLN A 121 -22.33 3.26 -12.43
CA GLN A 121 -22.50 3.86 -13.76
C GLN A 121 -21.64 5.11 -13.92
N VAL A 122 -21.60 5.97 -12.90
CA VAL A 122 -20.78 7.20 -12.92
C VAL A 122 -19.30 6.85 -13.09
N ILE A 123 -18.82 5.87 -12.32
CA ILE A 123 -17.43 5.41 -12.40
C ILE A 123 -17.12 4.83 -13.78
N ARG A 124 -18.04 4.03 -14.33
CA ARG A 124 -17.89 3.43 -15.65
C ARG A 124 -17.83 4.49 -16.75
N ASP A 125 -18.66 5.52 -16.67
CA ASP A 125 -18.68 6.62 -17.65
C ASP A 125 -17.40 7.47 -17.62
N ASP A 126 -16.80 7.64 -16.44
CA ASP A 126 -15.51 8.31 -16.28
C ASP A 126 -14.36 7.46 -16.87
N VAL A 127 -14.39 6.15 -16.63
CA VAL A 127 -13.36 5.21 -17.08
C VAL A 127 -13.46 4.91 -18.58
N ASN A 128 -14.66 4.87 -19.15
CA ASN A 128 -14.88 4.64 -20.59
C ASN A 128 -14.25 5.73 -21.47
N ARG A 129 -13.93 6.90 -20.91
CA ARG A 129 -13.22 7.98 -21.62
C ARG A 129 -11.71 7.72 -21.75
N LEU A 130 -11.19 6.75 -21.00
CA LEU A 130 -9.78 6.39 -20.98
C LEU A 130 -9.46 5.44 -22.14
N THR A 131 -8.29 5.60 -22.74
CA THR A 131 -7.83 4.78 -23.86
C THR A 131 -7.38 3.39 -23.41
N LYS A 132 -6.91 3.27 -22.17
CA LYS A 132 -6.47 2.02 -21.55
C LYS A 132 -6.60 2.08 -20.03
N ILE A 133 -6.82 0.91 -19.43
CA ILE A 133 -6.92 0.70 -17.99
C ILE A 133 -5.94 -0.39 -17.55
N PRO A 134 -5.44 -0.36 -16.29
CA PRO A 134 -4.64 -1.44 -15.75
C PRO A 134 -5.50 -2.70 -15.57
N LYS A 135 -4.91 -3.88 -15.78
CA LYS A 135 -5.56 -5.17 -15.47
C LYS A 135 -5.45 -5.48 -13.99
N ILE A 136 -4.30 -5.15 -13.40
CA ILE A 136 -4.00 -5.36 -11.99
C ILE A 136 -3.66 -4.01 -11.37
N LEU A 137 -4.47 -3.59 -10.39
CA LEU A 137 -4.24 -2.38 -9.61
C LEU A 137 -3.68 -2.76 -8.24
N SER A 138 -2.64 -2.08 -7.78
CA SER A 138 -2.16 -2.15 -6.41
C SER A 138 -2.33 -0.82 -5.69
N CYS A 139 -2.69 -0.86 -4.42
CA CYS A 139 -2.92 0.30 -3.58
C CYS A 139 -2.11 0.19 -2.28
N ILE A 140 -1.32 1.22 -1.95
CA ILE A 140 -0.67 1.36 -0.64
C ILE A 140 -1.56 2.20 0.26
N LEU A 141 -1.94 1.62 1.39
CA LEU A 141 -2.80 2.23 2.40
C LEU A 141 -2.08 2.31 3.75
N ASP A 142 -2.08 3.49 4.35
CA ASP A 142 -1.49 3.72 5.66
C ASP A 142 -2.55 3.51 6.75
N LEU A 143 -2.19 2.82 7.84
CA LEU A 143 -3.02 2.75 9.04
C LEU A 143 -2.97 4.10 9.76
N LYS A 144 -4.10 4.80 9.78
CA LYS A 144 -4.25 6.07 10.50
C LYS A 144 -4.44 5.86 11.99
N ASP A 145 -4.10 6.88 12.77
CA ASP A 145 -4.38 6.91 14.20
C ASP A 145 -5.89 6.82 14.46
N ASP A 146 -6.29 6.16 15.55
CA ASP A 146 -7.71 5.96 15.90
C ASP A 146 -8.47 7.28 16.14
N ASP A 147 -7.74 8.36 16.47
CA ASP A 147 -8.28 9.70 16.71
C ASP A 147 -8.60 10.48 15.41
N ASP A 148 -8.08 10.03 14.25
CA ASP A 148 -8.29 10.69 12.96
C ASP A 148 -9.66 10.31 12.34
N GLU A 149 -10.17 11.17 11.44
CA GLU A 149 -11.38 10.85 10.66
C GLU A 149 -11.16 9.61 9.77
N ASN A 150 -12.04 8.61 9.90
CA ASN A 150 -11.85 7.27 9.32
C ASN A 150 -10.50 6.65 9.75
N GLY A 151 -10.14 6.86 11.02
CA GLY A 151 -8.98 6.29 11.68
C GLY A 151 -9.12 4.80 11.97
N GLY A 152 -8.01 4.21 12.41
CA GLY A 152 -7.96 2.84 12.89
C GLY A 152 -8.24 1.77 11.83
N LYS A 153 -8.48 0.55 12.31
CA LYS A 153 -8.71 -0.62 11.45
C LYS A 153 -10.02 -0.51 10.67
N ASP A 154 -11.07 0.01 11.30
CA ASP A 154 -12.39 0.13 10.67
C ASP A 154 -12.38 1.09 9.48
N GLY A 155 -11.66 2.22 9.58
CA GLY A 155 -11.50 3.16 8.47
C GLY A 155 -10.69 2.58 7.31
N LEU A 156 -9.68 1.77 7.60
CA LEU A 156 -8.91 1.02 6.60
C LEU A 156 -9.80 -0.02 5.89
N ILE A 157 -10.59 -0.78 6.63
CA ILE A 157 -11.53 -1.77 6.10
C ILE A 157 -12.60 -1.10 5.20
N ALA A 158 -13.15 0.03 5.63
CA ALA A 158 -14.09 0.81 4.84
C ALA A 158 -13.46 1.32 3.53
N SER A 159 -12.20 1.77 3.58
CA SER A 159 -11.45 2.23 2.40
C SER A 159 -11.25 1.10 1.38
N ILE A 160 -10.99 -0.12 1.87
CA ILE A 160 -10.88 -1.33 1.03
C ILE A 160 -12.21 -1.65 0.35
N GLY A 161 -13.33 -1.53 1.07
CA GLY A 161 -14.66 -1.70 0.50
C GLY A 161 -14.93 -0.74 -0.67
N GLU A 162 -14.65 0.55 -0.47
CA GLU A 162 -14.82 1.57 -1.51
C GLU A 162 -13.88 1.33 -2.72
N LEU A 163 -12.60 1.00 -2.49
CA LEU A 163 -11.66 0.66 -3.56
C LEU A 163 -12.10 -0.57 -4.35
N SER A 164 -12.62 -1.60 -3.68
CA SER A 164 -13.13 -2.80 -4.32
C SER A 164 -14.30 -2.47 -5.25
N ALA A 165 -15.24 -1.64 -4.78
CA ALA A 165 -16.35 -1.17 -5.60
C ALA A 165 -15.89 -0.32 -6.78
N TRP A 166 -14.91 0.56 -6.60
CA TRP A 166 -14.35 1.39 -7.68
C TRP A 166 -13.62 0.55 -8.73
N CYS A 167 -12.80 -0.41 -8.31
CA CYS A 167 -12.09 -1.32 -9.22
C CYS A 167 -13.06 -2.11 -10.07
N LEU A 168 -14.07 -2.72 -9.45
CA LEU A 168 -15.05 -3.51 -10.16
C LEU A 168 -15.90 -2.64 -11.11
N SER A 169 -16.30 -1.45 -10.68
CA SER A 169 -17.05 -0.51 -11.52
C SER A 169 -16.22 -0.02 -12.72
N ALA A 170 -14.91 0.15 -12.53
CA ALA A 170 -13.94 0.51 -13.56
C ALA A 170 -13.59 -0.66 -14.51
N GLY A 171 -13.99 -1.89 -14.19
CA GLY A 171 -13.65 -3.09 -14.97
C GLY A 171 -12.26 -3.66 -14.69
N ILE A 172 -11.69 -3.37 -13.51
CA ILE A 172 -10.43 -3.93 -13.03
C ILE A 172 -10.72 -5.20 -12.24
N GLY A 173 -10.26 -6.35 -12.75
CA GLY A 173 -10.57 -7.67 -12.17
C GLY A 173 -9.66 -8.11 -11.02
N LYS A 174 -8.55 -7.40 -10.77
CA LYS A 174 -7.63 -7.73 -9.67
C LYS A 174 -7.15 -6.48 -8.93
N LEU A 175 -7.32 -6.50 -7.61
CA LEU A 175 -6.92 -5.46 -6.67
C LEU A 175 -5.93 -6.04 -5.66
N ILE A 176 -4.77 -5.42 -5.52
CA ILE A 176 -3.78 -5.74 -4.50
C ILE A 176 -3.80 -4.59 -3.48
N ILE A 177 -3.97 -4.91 -2.20
CA ILE A 177 -3.94 -3.93 -1.12
C ILE A 177 -2.72 -4.23 -0.26
N TYR A 178 -1.86 -3.23 -0.12
CA TYR A 178 -0.71 -3.26 0.73
C TYR A 178 -0.93 -2.37 1.95
N GLU A 179 -0.73 -2.96 3.12
CA GLU A 179 -0.61 -2.23 4.38
C GLU A 179 0.61 -2.75 5.14
N PHE A 180 1.42 -1.82 5.66
CA PHE A 180 2.75 -2.14 6.18
C PHE A 180 2.76 -3.15 7.33
N THR A 181 1.89 -2.95 8.34
CA THR A 181 1.88 -3.76 9.57
C THR A 181 1.24 -5.14 9.37
N GLY A 182 0.44 -5.30 8.31
CA GLY A 182 -0.34 -6.51 8.06
C GLY A 182 -1.52 -6.67 9.01
N CYS A 183 -2.01 -5.59 9.63
CA CYS A 183 -3.04 -5.64 10.67
C CYS A 183 -4.34 -6.31 10.21
N LEU A 184 -4.65 -6.23 8.91
CA LEU A 184 -5.81 -6.84 8.27
C LEU A 184 -5.70 -8.35 8.13
N GLY A 185 -4.47 -8.85 7.91
CA GLY A 185 -4.20 -10.26 7.70
C GLY A 185 -3.92 -11.04 8.98
N GLN A 186 -3.72 -10.36 10.12
CA GLN A 186 -3.25 -10.98 11.38
C GLN A 186 -4.27 -11.92 12.03
N THR A 187 -5.55 -11.55 12.08
CA THR A 187 -6.59 -12.33 12.77
C THR A 187 -7.69 -12.74 11.79
N ASN A 188 -8.18 -13.97 11.90
CA ASN A 188 -9.29 -14.45 11.05
C ASN A 188 -10.54 -13.57 11.19
N ASP A 189 -10.81 -13.05 12.38
CA ASP A 189 -11.92 -12.14 12.66
C ASP A 189 -11.83 -10.84 11.83
N CYS A 190 -10.63 -10.25 11.74
CA CYS A 190 -10.42 -9.02 10.97
C CYS A 190 -10.69 -9.25 9.47
N ILE A 191 -10.35 -10.44 8.96
CA ILE A 191 -10.58 -10.78 7.55
C ILE A 191 -12.07 -11.05 7.29
N ALA A 192 -12.78 -11.61 8.28
CA ALA A 192 -14.23 -11.71 8.24
C ALA A 192 -14.90 -10.31 8.23
N ASP A 193 -14.37 -9.35 9.00
CA ASP A 193 -14.81 -7.96 8.97
C ASP A 193 -14.56 -7.30 7.60
N VAL A 194 -13.38 -7.53 7.01
CA VAL A 194 -13.06 -7.09 5.63
C VAL A 194 -14.05 -7.67 4.63
N LYS A 195 -14.30 -8.98 4.68
CA LYS A 195 -15.30 -9.65 3.83
C LYS A 195 -16.67 -9.02 3.98
N LYS A 196 -17.12 -8.80 5.23
CA LYS A 196 -18.43 -8.21 5.54
C LYS A 196 -18.56 -6.80 4.98
N GLU A 197 -17.54 -5.95 5.16
CA GLU A 197 -17.58 -4.57 4.68
C GLU A 197 -17.49 -4.48 3.15
N ILE A 198 -16.73 -5.35 2.49
CA ILE A 198 -16.72 -5.45 1.03
C ILE A 198 -18.09 -5.87 0.52
N THR A 199 -18.69 -6.93 1.08
CA THR A 199 -20.04 -7.36 0.69
C THR A 199 -21.07 -6.24 0.88
N LYS A 200 -21.01 -5.53 2.01
CA LYS A 200 -21.87 -4.38 2.29
C LYS A 200 -21.67 -3.27 1.26
N THR A 201 -20.44 -2.90 0.95
CA THR A 201 -20.14 -1.83 -0.01
C THR A 201 -20.56 -2.22 -1.42
N LEU A 202 -20.27 -3.45 -1.86
CA LEU A 202 -20.71 -3.94 -3.16
C LEU A 202 -22.25 -3.98 -3.26
N THR A 203 -22.95 -4.35 -2.20
CA THR A 203 -24.43 -4.30 -2.16
C THR A 203 -24.94 -2.86 -2.29
N LEU A 204 -24.26 -1.88 -1.70
CA LEU A 204 -24.63 -0.47 -1.83
C LEU A 204 -24.45 0.07 -3.27
N TYR A 205 -23.41 -0.39 -3.98
CA TYR A 205 -23.14 0.06 -5.35
C TYR A 205 -23.98 -0.69 -6.41
N PHE A 206 -24.08 -2.01 -6.31
CA PHE A 206 -24.68 -2.87 -7.34
C PHE A 206 -26.10 -3.32 -7.02
N GLY A 207 -26.61 -3.03 -5.81
CA GLY A 207 -27.91 -3.48 -5.34
C GLY A 207 -27.90 -4.92 -4.82
N THR A 208 -29.08 -5.41 -4.45
CA THR A 208 -29.27 -6.75 -3.85
C THR A 208 -29.49 -7.85 -4.89
N ASP A 209 -29.84 -7.48 -6.12
CA ASP A 209 -30.31 -8.45 -7.14
C ASP A 209 -29.16 -9.23 -7.78
N SER A 210 -27.98 -8.64 -7.88
CA SER A 210 -26.78 -9.28 -8.45
C SER A 210 -25.51 -8.76 -7.77
N ILE A 211 -25.25 -9.24 -6.55
CA ILE A 211 -24.03 -8.91 -5.82
C ILE A 211 -22.85 -9.61 -6.52
N PRO A 212 -21.82 -8.86 -6.95
CA PRO A 212 -20.64 -9.42 -7.59
C PRO A 212 -19.88 -10.41 -6.71
N LYS A 213 -19.28 -11.43 -7.33
CA LYS A 213 -18.48 -12.46 -6.66
C LYS A 213 -17.05 -11.98 -6.51
N PHE A 214 -16.47 -12.15 -5.33
CA PHE A 214 -15.08 -11.80 -5.08
C PHE A 214 -14.36 -12.86 -4.24
N SER A 215 -13.04 -12.86 -4.33
CA SER A 215 -12.16 -13.67 -3.47
C SER A 215 -11.10 -12.80 -2.81
N ILE A 216 -10.84 -13.04 -1.52
CA ILE A 216 -9.77 -12.40 -0.76
C ILE A 216 -8.66 -13.43 -0.53
N ARG A 217 -7.45 -13.16 -1.02
CA ARG A 217 -6.26 -13.98 -0.82
C ARG A 217 -5.29 -13.29 0.13
N VAL A 218 -4.75 -14.04 1.10
CA VAL A 218 -3.66 -13.59 1.99
C VAL A 218 -2.44 -14.48 1.71
N PRO A 219 -1.44 -14.02 0.93
CA PRO A 219 -0.40 -14.88 0.39
C PRO A 219 0.49 -15.54 1.45
N HIS A 220 1.06 -14.78 2.39
CA HIS A 220 1.89 -15.35 3.47
C HIS A 220 1.16 -16.44 4.29
N LYS A 221 -0.15 -16.31 4.53
CA LYS A 221 -0.96 -17.31 5.25
C LYS A 221 -1.46 -18.47 4.38
N ASN A 222 -1.23 -18.39 3.08
CA ASN A 222 -1.77 -19.34 2.10
C ASN A 222 -3.28 -19.58 2.29
N MET A 223 -4.03 -18.48 2.38
CA MET A 223 -5.47 -18.51 2.67
C MET A 223 -6.25 -17.77 1.59
N ILE A 224 -7.39 -18.35 1.20
CA ILE A 224 -8.34 -17.73 0.28
C ILE A 224 -9.74 -17.83 0.90
N ILE A 225 -10.45 -16.70 0.91
CA ILE A 225 -11.83 -16.58 1.39
C ILE A 225 -12.68 -16.06 0.24
N TYR A 226 -13.84 -16.67 0.03
CA TYR A 226 -14.77 -16.29 -1.03
C TYR A 226 -15.97 -15.51 -0.47
N SER A 227 -16.60 -14.72 -1.33
CA SER A 227 -17.90 -14.08 -1.08
C SER A 227 -18.97 -15.13 -0.78
N ASP A 228 -19.98 -14.77 0.02
CA ASP A 228 -21.06 -15.71 0.42
C ASP A 228 -21.86 -16.27 -0.75
N ASN A 229 -21.91 -15.55 -1.87
CA ASN A 229 -22.62 -15.95 -3.09
C ASN A 229 -21.81 -16.90 -3.99
N TYR A 230 -20.60 -17.28 -3.58
CA TYR A 230 -19.75 -18.21 -4.32
C TYR A 230 -20.20 -19.65 -4.10
N LYS A 231 -20.53 -20.37 -5.17
CA LYS A 231 -20.85 -21.80 -5.14
C LYS A 231 -19.70 -22.57 -5.80
N SER A 232 -18.90 -23.26 -4.99
CA SER A 232 -17.67 -23.96 -5.40
C SER A 232 -17.81 -24.98 -6.54
N GLU A 233 -19.03 -25.42 -6.87
CA GLU A 233 -19.25 -26.51 -7.82
C GLU A 233 -19.64 -26.06 -9.26
N GLN A 234 -19.97 -24.78 -9.49
CA GLN A 234 -20.58 -24.37 -10.77
C GLN A 234 -19.97 -23.13 -11.45
N ASP A 235 -19.19 -22.29 -10.75
CA ASP A 235 -18.54 -21.12 -11.33
C ASP A 235 -17.11 -20.98 -10.81
N GLN A 236 -16.12 -21.18 -11.69
CA GLN A 236 -14.71 -20.96 -11.33
C GLN A 236 -14.26 -19.49 -11.48
N ASN A 237 -15.10 -18.62 -12.01
CA ASN A 237 -14.74 -17.23 -12.24
C ASN A 237 -15.30 -16.31 -11.15
N VAL A 238 -14.39 -15.60 -10.49
CA VAL A 238 -14.71 -14.46 -9.62
C VAL A 238 -14.67 -13.16 -10.44
N ASP A 239 -15.51 -12.20 -10.08
CA ASP A 239 -15.54 -10.89 -10.76
C ASP A 239 -14.40 -9.99 -10.30
N LEU A 240 -13.96 -10.16 -9.03
CA LEU A 240 -12.84 -9.42 -8.44
C LEU A 240 -11.98 -10.32 -7.54
N GLU A 241 -10.68 -10.38 -7.85
CA GLU A 241 -9.66 -10.94 -6.97
C GLU A 241 -9.02 -9.84 -6.11
N ILE A 242 -9.02 -10.01 -4.80
CA ILE A 242 -8.44 -9.07 -3.84
C ILE A 242 -7.29 -9.76 -3.11
N ASP A 243 -6.08 -9.23 -3.23
CA ASP A 243 -4.91 -9.75 -2.52
C ASP A 243 -4.54 -8.80 -1.38
N LEU A 244 -4.51 -9.29 -0.15
CA LEU A 244 -4.03 -8.53 1.01
C LEU A 244 -2.59 -8.91 1.28
N ILE A 245 -1.67 -7.99 0.98
CA ILE A 245 -0.24 -8.16 1.19
C ILE A 245 0.27 -7.20 2.25
N SER A 246 1.39 -7.58 2.86
CA SER A 246 2.04 -6.81 3.93
C SER A 246 3.55 -6.77 3.72
N ARG A 247 4.26 -6.09 4.63
CA ARG A 247 5.73 -6.10 4.64
C ARG A 247 6.33 -7.52 4.66
N VAL A 248 5.66 -8.47 5.29
CA VAL A 248 6.12 -9.87 5.38
C VAL A 248 6.28 -10.48 4.00
N ASP A 249 5.37 -10.14 3.08
CA ASP A 249 5.35 -10.65 1.70
C ASP A 249 6.45 -10.02 0.80
N GLY A 250 7.22 -9.05 1.30
CA GLY A 250 8.24 -8.33 0.53
C GLY A 250 9.65 -8.88 0.70
N LYS A 251 10.56 -8.03 1.19
CA LYS A 251 11.99 -8.39 1.41
C LYS A 251 12.16 -9.66 2.27
N PRO A 252 11.39 -9.91 3.35
CA PRO A 252 11.53 -11.13 4.14
C PRO A 252 11.29 -12.39 3.31
N THR A 253 10.26 -12.42 2.46
CA THR A 253 9.99 -13.56 1.56
C THR A 253 11.15 -13.85 0.60
N VAL A 254 11.78 -12.81 0.04
CA VAL A 254 12.95 -12.99 -0.84
C VAL A 254 14.13 -13.62 -0.08
N VAL A 255 14.35 -13.19 1.17
CA VAL A 255 15.40 -13.76 2.03
C VAL A 255 15.09 -15.23 2.34
N GLU A 256 13.85 -15.56 2.68
CA GLU A 256 13.47 -16.93 3.03
C GLU A 256 13.52 -17.86 1.81
N LEU A 257 13.11 -17.38 0.63
CA LEU A 257 13.25 -18.10 -0.63
C LEU A 257 14.73 -18.40 -0.91
N THR A 258 15.59 -17.40 -0.76
CA THR A 258 17.05 -17.56 -0.99
C THR A 258 17.65 -18.58 -0.02
N LYS A 259 17.26 -18.53 1.26
CA LYS A 259 17.70 -19.48 2.27
C LYS A 259 17.27 -20.91 1.92
N THR A 260 16.01 -21.09 1.54
CA THR A 260 15.46 -22.40 1.16
C THR A 260 16.13 -22.95 -0.10
N MET A 261 16.29 -22.14 -1.14
CA MET A 261 17.06 -22.53 -2.33
C MET A 261 18.51 -22.91 -2.01
N SER A 262 19.16 -22.18 -1.09
CA SER A 262 20.53 -22.47 -0.67
C SER A 262 20.65 -23.79 0.09
N GLU A 263 19.69 -24.09 0.97
CA GLU A 263 19.63 -25.37 1.69
C GLU A 263 19.37 -26.55 0.74
N LEU A 264 18.44 -26.41 -0.20
CA LEU A 264 18.18 -27.42 -1.22
C LEU A 264 19.39 -27.66 -2.11
N ALA A 265 20.14 -26.61 -2.46
CA ALA A 265 21.39 -26.72 -3.19
C ALA A 265 22.49 -27.42 -2.37
N ALA A 266 22.59 -27.12 -1.08
CA ALA A 266 23.53 -27.77 -0.16
C ALA A 266 23.23 -29.27 0.00
N ASN A 267 21.95 -29.64 0.05
CA ASN A 267 21.48 -31.03 0.11
C ASN A 267 21.54 -31.75 -1.24
N LYS A 268 21.98 -31.07 -2.32
CA LYS A 268 22.03 -31.57 -3.70
C LYS A 268 20.65 -31.93 -4.28
N GLU A 269 19.58 -31.36 -3.73
CA GLU A 269 18.22 -31.48 -4.25
C GLU A 269 17.93 -30.48 -5.37
N LEU A 270 18.67 -29.36 -5.40
CA LEU A 270 18.62 -28.33 -6.43
C LEU A 270 20.00 -28.11 -7.05
N SER A 271 20.09 -28.10 -8.38
CA SER A 271 21.34 -27.75 -9.07
C SER A 271 21.53 -26.24 -9.07
N ILE A 272 22.77 -25.77 -8.83
CA ILE A 272 23.13 -24.34 -8.87
C ILE A 272 22.80 -23.70 -10.22
N LYS A 273 22.88 -24.48 -11.32
CA LYS A 273 22.57 -24.00 -12.67
C LYS A 273 21.07 -23.76 -12.89
N ASP A 274 20.22 -24.36 -12.07
CA ASP A 274 18.77 -24.25 -12.19
C ASP A 274 18.25 -23.01 -11.43
N ILE A 275 19.09 -22.37 -10.62
CA ILE A 275 18.78 -21.10 -9.94
C ILE A 275 18.88 -19.96 -10.96
N THR A 276 17.84 -19.80 -11.77
CA THR A 276 17.73 -18.72 -12.77
C THR A 276 16.76 -17.62 -12.32
N ILE A 277 16.80 -16.48 -13.01
CA ILE A 277 15.87 -15.37 -12.75
C ILE A 277 14.41 -15.80 -12.97
N GLU A 278 14.17 -16.66 -13.96
CA GLU A 278 12.85 -17.19 -14.29
C GLU A 278 12.31 -18.08 -13.17
N LEU A 279 13.16 -18.93 -12.57
CA LEU A 279 12.76 -19.75 -11.42
C LEU A 279 12.38 -18.85 -10.24
N ILE A 280 13.21 -17.86 -9.91
CA ILE A 280 12.92 -16.94 -8.80
C ILE A 280 11.61 -16.17 -9.06
N ASP A 281 11.39 -15.76 -10.30
CA ASP A 281 10.17 -15.06 -10.73
C ASP A 281 8.92 -15.93 -10.62
N GLU A 282 8.99 -17.21 -11.01
CA GLU A 282 7.91 -18.19 -10.87
C GLU A 282 7.57 -18.42 -9.40
N GLU A 283 8.57 -18.67 -8.57
CA GLU A 283 8.42 -18.94 -7.12
C GLU A 283 7.87 -17.72 -6.37
N LEU A 284 8.38 -16.50 -6.63
CA LEU A 284 7.88 -15.28 -6.00
C LEU A 284 6.45 -14.93 -6.46
N ARG A 285 6.11 -15.21 -7.72
CA ARG A 285 4.75 -15.04 -8.22
C ARG A 285 3.78 -16.00 -7.54
N GLU A 286 4.21 -17.22 -7.22
CA GLU A 286 3.40 -18.18 -6.47
C GLU A 286 3.28 -17.80 -4.98
N LEU A 287 4.35 -17.30 -4.37
CA LEU A 287 4.38 -16.93 -2.95
C LEU A 287 3.60 -15.65 -2.65
N VAL A 288 3.70 -14.62 -3.49
CA VAL A 288 3.18 -13.27 -3.22
C VAL A 288 2.03 -12.90 -4.16
N GLY A 289 2.12 -13.30 -5.42
CA GLY A 289 1.15 -12.95 -6.46
C GLY A 289 1.77 -12.24 -7.66
N PRO A 290 0.94 -11.81 -8.62
CA PRO A 290 1.39 -11.18 -9.86
C PRO A 290 1.90 -9.74 -9.66
N GLU A 291 2.65 -9.25 -10.64
CA GLU A 291 3.10 -7.85 -10.71
C GLU A 291 1.91 -6.94 -11.08
N PRO A 292 1.65 -5.84 -10.33
CA PRO A 292 0.61 -4.88 -10.71
C PRO A 292 1.02 -4.02 -11.91
N ASP A 293 0.05 -3.57 -12.69
CA ASP A 293 0.29 -2.64 -13.81
C ASP A 293 0.41 -1.19 -13.30
N LEU A 294 -0.40 -0.84 -12.31
CA LEU A 294 -0.46 0.47 -11.67
C LEU A 294 -0.43 0.30 -10.15
N LEU A 295 0.44 1.05 -9.48
CA LEU A 295 0.51 1.19 -8.03
C LEU A 295 0.07 2.60 -7.63
N ILE A 296 -1.00 2.73 -6.86
CA ILE A 296 -1.47 4.01 -6.31
C ILE A 296 -1.09 4.08 -4.84
N SER A 297 -0.26 5.05 -4.48
CA SER A 297 0.01 5.38 -3.07
C SER A 297 -0.96 6.48 -2.62
N PHE A 298 -1.80 6.15 -1.63
CA PHE A 298 -2.68 7.13 -0.98
C PHE A 298 -2.00 7.89 0.15
N ALA A 299 -0.72 7.61 0.40
CA ALA A 299 0.10 8.31 1.37
C ALA A 299 0.42 9.75 0.92
N PRO A 300 0.64 10.67 1.86
CA PRO A 300 0.90 12.10 1.57
C PRO A 300 2.25 12.40 0.96
N SER A 301 3.17 11.45 1.11
CA SER A 301 4.54 11.51 0.61
C SER A 301 4.81 10.21 -0.11
N LEU A 302 5.50 10.28 -1.24
CA LEU A 302 5.94 9.07 -1.93
C LEU A 302 6.92 8.27 -1.06
N ASN A 303 6.37 7.27 -0.38
CA ASN A 303 7.09 6.26 0.34
C ASN A 303 6.43 4.92 -0.03
N LEU A 304 7.24 3.97 -0.48
CA LEU A 304 6.73 2.63 -0.84
C LEU A 304 6.69 1.71 0.37
N GLU A 305 7.14 2.14 1.55
CA GLU A 305 7.00 1.41 2.80
C GLU A 305 7.49 -0.04 2.76
N ASP A 306 8.63 -0.35 2.14
CA ASP A 306 9.07 -1.75 1.95
C ASP A 306 8.09 -2.64 1.13
N TYR A 307 7.27 -2.05 0.25
CA TYR A 307 6.47 -2.79 -0.73
C TYR A 307 7.34 -3.82 -1.46
N PRO A 308 6.83 -5.04 -1.73
CA PRO A 308 7.58 -6.11 -2.39
C PRO A 308 8.32 -5.64 -3.67
N PRO A 309 9.67 -5.54 -3.64
CA PRO A 309 10.43 -4.85 -4.67
C PRO A 309 10.46 -5.61 -6.01
N TRP A 310 10.31 -6.94 -5.97
CA TRP A 310 10.27 -7.75 -7.19
C TRP A 310 9.01 -7.47 -7.99
N GLN A 311 7.88 -7.32 -7.30
CA GLN A 311 6.56 -7.21 -7.89
C GLN A 311 6.35 -5.85 -8.58
N ILE A 312 7.05 -4.79 -8.16
CA ILE A 312 6.89 -3.43 -8.71
C ILE A 312 7.89 -3.06 -9.81
N ARG A 313 8.66 -4.04 -10.31
CA ARG A 313 9.73 -3.80 -11.28
C ARG A 313 9.26 -3.10 -12.57
N LEU A 314 8.05 -3.43 -13.03
CA LEU A 314 7.45 -2.90 -14.26
C LEU A 314 6.18 -2.09 -14.03
N SER A 315 5.85 -1.82 -12.77
CA SER A 315 4.62 -1.12 -12.39
C SER A 315 4.77 0.39 -12.54
N GLU A 316 3.76 1.04 -13.11
CA GLU A 316 3.66 2.50 -13.05
C GLU A 316 3.26 2.91 -11.63
N ILE A 317 3.85 3.99 -11.09
CA ILE A 317 3.58 4.44 -9.73
C ILE A 317 2.92 5.81 -9.78
N TYR A 318 1.75 5.93 -9.15
CA TYR A 318 1.02 7.18 -8.99
C TYR A 318 0.87 7.53 -7.52
N TRP A 319 1.05 8.80 -7.19
CA TRP A 319 0.79 9.34 -5.85
C TRP A 319 0.39 10.81 -5.99
N GLU A 320 -0.40 11.30 -5.02
CA GLU A 320 -0.80 12.69 -4.97
C GLU A 320 -0.23 13.36 -3.71
N PRO A 321 0.55 14.45 -3.84
CA PRO A 321 1.16 15.09 -2.68
C PRO A 321 0.15 15.63 -1.67
N ASP A 322 0.45 15.43 -0.38
CA ASP A 322 -0.35 15.90 0.75
C ASP A 322 -1.75 15.24 0.84
N ASN A 323 -1.97 14.14 0.10
CA ASN A 323 -3.15 13.30 0.23
C ASN A 323 -3.12 12.48 1.53
N LYS A 324 -4.23 12.45 2.25
CA LYS A 324 -4.37 11.69 3.52
C LYS A 324 -5.36 10.55 3.44
N ASP A 325 -6.25 10.60 2.46
CA ASP A 325 -7.46 9.79 2.44
C ASP A 325 -7.56 9.01 1.14
N VAL A 326 -8.19 7.84 1.22
CA VAL A 326 -8.62 7.12 0.04
C VAL A 326 -9.81 7.87 -0.56
N ASN A 327 -9.59 8.50 -1.71
CA ASN A 327 -10.62 9.25 -2.40
C ASN A 327 -10.68 8.88 -3.88
N TYR A 328 -11.89 9.00 -4.45
CA TYR A 328 -12.14 8.63 -5.83
C TYR A 328 -11.39 9.53 -6.82
N ALA A 329 -11.19 10.81 -6.48
CA ALA A 329 -10.47 11.75 -7.35
C ALA A 329 -9.02 11.32 -7.61
N VAL A 330 -8.30 10.87 -6.57
CA VAL A 330 -6.93 10.35 -6.67
C VAL A 330 -6.93 9.02 -7.44
N PHE A 331 -7.88 8.14 -7.17
CA PHE A 331 -8.06 6.89 -7.93
C PHE A 331 -8.23 7.15 -9.43
N LEU A 332 -9.19 7.99 -9.81
CA LEU A 332 -9.48 8.30 -11.21
C LEU A 332 -8.30 8.99 -11.90
N ARG A 333 -7.61 9.91 -11.21
CA ARG A 333 -6.41 10.56 -11.76
C ARG A 333 -5.25 9.58 -11.95
N GLY A 334 -5.10 8.60 -11.07
CA GLY A 334 -4.15 7.50 -11.25
C GLY A 334 -4.44 6.72 -12.54
N LEU A 335 -5.72 6.39 -12.78
CA LEU A 335 -6.14 5.74 -14.03
C LEU A 335 -5.91 6.64 -15.26
N GLN A 336 -6.21 7.94 -15.17
CA GLN A 336 -5.96 8.90 -16.25
C GLN A 336 -4.46 9.00 -16.59
N GLN A 337 -3.59 9.06 -15.57
CA GLN A 337 -2.15 9.07 -15.76
C GLN A 337 -1.70 7.78 -16.46
N PHE A 338 -2.14 6.62 -15.96
CA PHE A 338 -1.85 5.33 -16.59
C PHE A 338 -2.33 5.27 -18.05
N SER A 339 -3.52 5.79 -18.33
CA SER A 339 -4.10 5.83 -19.69
C SER A 339 -3.23 6.64 -20.66
N ASN A 340 -2.58 7.71 -20.18
CA ASN A 340 -1.72 8.57 -20.98
C ASN A 340 -0.26 8.08 -21.07
N CYS A 341 0.17 7.19 -20.16
CA CYS A 341 1.54 6.68 -20.14
C CYS A 341 1.86 5.84 -21.39
N LYS A 342 3.01 6.09 -22.03
CA LYS A 342 3.54 5.23 -23.09
C LYS A 342 4.36 4.11 -22.48
N ILE A 343 3.81 2.90 -22.47
CA ILE A 343 4.52 1.72 -21.97
C ILE A 343 5.65 1.39 -22.95
N LYS A 344 6.89 1.64 -22.52
CA LYS A 344 8.09 1.26 -23.26
C LYS A 344 8.59 -0.06 -22.69
N ILE A 345 8.05 -1.16 -23.20
CA ILE A 345 8.67 -2.46 -22.98
C ILE A 345 10.03 -2.39 -23.68
N GLY A 346 11.12 -2.50 -22.92
CA GLY A 346 12.48 -2.42 -23.44
C GLY A 346 12.62 -3.29 -24.69
N LYS A 347 12.99 -2.67 -25.81
CA LYS A 347 13.42 -3.37 -27.02
C LYS A 347 14.91 -3.65 -26.94
#